data_AF-I2F662-F1
#
_entry.id   AF-I2F662-F1
#
_cell.length_a   1.000
_cell.length_b   1.000
_cell.length_c   1.000
_cell.angle_alpha   90.00
_cell.angle_beta   90.00
_cell.angle_gamma   90.00
#
_symmetry.space_group_name_H-M   'P 1'
#
loop_
_entity.id
_entity.type
_entity.pdbx_description
1 polymer ?
#
loop_
_entity_poly.entity_id
_entity_poly.type
_entity_poly.pdbx_seq_one_letter_code
_entity_poly.pdbx_strand_id
1 'polypeptide(L)' 'MRKLINRILLAVALSPLVPAIVTLFPWEASKPNCVGYYSVCSFAPYSSIILAGIAFATLGLVIATKRLLKRFLRLSDDLR' A
#
# COMPACT_ATOMS: atom_id res chain seq x y z
N MET A 1 6.00 18.40 14.09
CA MET A 1 6.90 17.44 13.42
C MET A 1 6.36 16.00 13.42
N ARG A 2 6.17 15.35 14.57
CA ARG A 2 5.70 13.93 14.65
C ARG A 2 4.37 13.63 13.95
N LYS A 3 3.38 14.54 14.06
CA LYS A 3 2.09 14.43 13.37
C LYS A 3 2.23 14.50 11.83
N LEU A 4 3.14 15.32 11.33
CA LEU A 4 3.41 15.47 9.89
C LEU A 4 4.03 14.20 9.31
N ILE A 5 5.04 13.65 9.98
CA ILE A 5 5.70 12.39 9.59
C ILE A 5 4.69 11.24 9.53
N ASN A 6 3.78 11.15 10.50
CA ASN A 6 2.71 10.14 10.49
C ASN A 6 1.77 10.29 9.29
N ARG A 7 1.42 11.51 8.89
CA ARG A 7 0.58 11.76 7.71
C ARG A 7 1.28 11.38 6.41
N ILE A 8 2.56 11.71 6.29
CA ILE A 8 3.37 11.34 5.11
C ILE A 8 3.47 9.82 4.98
N LEU A 9 3.76 9.11 6.07
CA LEU A 9 3.81 7.64 6.08
C LEU A 9 2.48 7.01 5.69
N LEU A 10 1.36 7.57 6.15
CA LEU A 10 0.03 7.11 5.77
C LEU A 10 -0.23 7.33 4.27
N ALA A 11 0.13 8.52 3.76
CA ALA A 11 -0.04 8.85 2.34
C ALA A 11 0.80 7.93 1.44
N VAL A 12 2.03 7.60 1.84
CA VAL A 12 2.89 6.64 1.11
C VAL A 12 2.33 5.22 1.16
N ALA A 13 1.78 4.78 2.30
CA ALA A 13 1.17 3.45 2.41
C ALA A 13 -0.12 3.32 1.58
N LEU A 14 -0.87 4.41 1.42
CA LEU A 14 -2.12 4.44 0.67
C LEU A 14 -1.94 4.76 -0.82
N SER A 15 -0.81 5.33 -1.23
CA SER A 15 -0.55 5.68 -2.63
C SER A 15 -0.70 4.53 -3.62
N PRO A 16 -0.44 3.23 -3.30
CA PRO A 16 -0.62 2.14 -4.26
C PRO A 16 -2.09 1.78 -4.49
N LEU A 17 -3.02 2.20 -3.62
CA LEU A 17 -4.46 1.95 -3.82
C LEU A 17 -5.03 2.72 -5.00
N VAL A 18 -4.50 3.92 -5.27
CA VAL A 18 -4.96 4.75 -6.39
C VAL A 18 -4.76 4.02 -7.74
N PRO A 19 -3.56 3.57 -8.12
CA PRO A 19 -3.38 2.78 -9.33
C PRO A 19 -4.10 1.42 -9.27
N ALA A 20 -4.26 0.81 -8.09
CA ALA A 20 -5.02 -0.43 -7.95
C ALA A 20 -6.49 -0.28 -8.41
N ILE A 21 -7.10 0.88 -8.15
CA ILE A 21 -8.46 1.20 -8.58
C ILE A 21 -8.47 1.65 -10.04
N VAL A 22 -7.56 2.53 -10.44
CA VAL A 22 -7.50 3.07 -11.81
C VAL A 22 -7.31 1.97 -12.86
N THR A 23 -6.55 0.93 -12.53
CA THR A 23 -6.32 -0.22 -13.43
C THR A 23 -7.58 -1.01 -13.77
N LEU A 24 -8.66 -0.89 -13.00
CA LEU A 24 -9.92 -1.59 -13.20
C LEU A 24 -10.91 -0.82 -14.11
N PHE A 25 -10.69 0.48 -14.33
CA PHE A 25 -11.61 1.28 -15.13
C PHE A 25 -11.64 0.81 -16.60
N PRO A 26 -12.81 0.82 -17.24
CA PRO A 26 -12.93 0.47 -18.64
C PRO A 26 -12.20 1.50 -19.50
N TRP A 27 -11.30 1.01 -20.35
CA TRP A 27 -10.54 1.82 -21.29
C TRP A 27 -10.07 0.94 -22.45
N GLU A 28 -9.87 1.56 -23.62
CA GLU A 28 -9.28 0.91 -24.80
C GLU A 28 -7.93 0.27 -24.44
N ALA A 29 -7.91 -1.05 -24.37
CA ALA A 29 -6.71 -1.83 -24.10
C ALA A 29 -6.37 -2.65 -25.34
N SER A 30 -5.13 -3.11 -25.47
CA SER A 30 -4.75 -3.93 -26.63
C SER A 30 -5.50 -5.26 -26.69
N LYS A 31 -5.88 -5.81 -25.53
CA LYS A 31 -6.60 -7.08 -25.39
C LYS A 31 -7.55 -7.05 -24.19
N PRO A 32 -8.65 -7.82 -24.22
CA PRO A 32 -9.49 -8.03 -23.05
C PRO A 32 -8.67 -8.67 -21.93
N ASN A 33 -9.02 -8.34 -20.70
CA ASN A 33 -8.39 -8.85 -19.50
C ASN A 33 -8.84 -10.29 -19.18
N CYS A 34 -8.33 -10.89 -18.12
CA CYS A 34 -8.67 -12.28 -17.76
C CYS A 34 -10.14 -12.50 -17.37
N VAL A 35 -10.88 -11.44 -17.10
CA VAL A 35 -12.32 -11.46 -16.78
C VAL A 35 -13.18 -11.08 -17.98
N GLY A 36 -12.58 -10.93 -19.17
CA GLY A 36 -13.28 -10.79 -20.45
C GLY A 36 -13.71 -9.37 -20.80
N TYR A 37 -13.21 -8.34 -20.10
CA TYR A 37 -13.52 -6.94 -20.40
C TYR A 37 -12.27 -6.10 -20.69
N TYR A 38 -12.45 -4.95 -21.33
CA TYR A 38 -11.36 -3.99 -21.57
C TYR A 38 -11.17 -3.08 -20.36
N SER A 39 -9.93 -2.92 -19.93
CA SER A 39 -9.56 -2.07 -18.80
C SER A 39 -8.25 -1.34 -19.07
N VAL A 40 -7.98 -0.25 -18.34
CA VAL A 40 -6.73 0.54 -18.43
C VAL A 40 -5.48 -0.35 -18.39
N CYS A 41 -5.54 -1.48 -17.68
CA CYS A 41 -4.52 -2.52 -17.70
C CYS A 41 -5.09 -3.84 -18.20
N SER A 42 -4.54 -4.43 -19.26
CA SER A 42 -4.93 -5.78 -19.73
C SER A 42 -4.57 -6.90 -18.73
N PHE A 43 -3.64 -6.64 -17.79
CA PHE A 43 -3.31 -7.56 -16.70
C PHE A 43 -4.22 -7.41 -15.47
N ALA A 44 -5.26 -6.57 -15.53
CA ALA A 44 -6.30 -6.58 -14.50
C ALA A 44 -6.96 -7.98 -14.44
N PRO A 45 -7.27 -8.52 -13.25
CA PRO A 45 -7.17 -7.93 -11.93
C PRO A 45 -5.84 -8.21 -11.20
N TYR A 46 -4.90 -8.97 -11.79
CA TYR A 46 -3.66 -9.38 -11.11
C TYR A 46 -2.83 -8.18 -10.64
N SER A 47 -2.69 -7.15 -11.48
CA SER A 47 -2.00 -5.92 -11.12
C SER A 47 -2.65 -5.21 -9.93
N SER A 48 -3.98 -5.15 -9.89
CA SER A 48 -4.75 -4.56 -8.78
C SER A 48 -4.56 -5.33 -7.48
N ILE A 49 -4.53 -6.67 -7.53
CA ILE A 49 -4.26 -7.54 -6.37
C ILE A 49 -2.84 -7.31 -5.84
N ILE A 50 -1.84 -7.25 -6.74
CA ILE A 50 -0.44 -7.01 -6.36
C ILE A 50 -0.30 -5.63 -5.70
N LEU A 51 -0.88 -4.59 -6.30
CA LEU A 51 -0.85 -3.23 -5.77
C LEU A 51 -1.53 -3.12 -4.41
N ALA A 52 -2.69 -3.76 -4.23
CA ALA A 52 -3.36 -3.85 -2.94
C ALA A 52 -2.48 -4.58 -1.91
N GLY A 53 -1.85 -5.69 -2.29
CA GLY A 53 -0.91 -6.43 -1.45
C GLY A 53 0.27 -5.57 -0.98
N ILE A 54 0.87 -4.79 -1.88
CA ILE A 54 1.96 -3.85 -1.55
C ILE A 54 1.46 -2.76 -0.59
N ALA A 55 0.26 -2.23 -0.78
CA ALA A 55 -0.32 -1.23 0.14
C ALA A 55 -0.49 -1.81 1.56
N PHE A 56 -1.03 -3.03 1.69
CA PHE A 56 -1.17 -3.67 3.00
C PHE A 56 0.18 -4.04 3.62
N ALA A 57 1.14 -4.53 2.83
CA ALA A 57 2.49 -4.86 3.31
C ALA A 57 3.24 -3.62 3.82
N THR A 58 3.18 -2.52 3.08
CA THR A 58 3.82 -1.25 3.49
C THR A 58 3.16 -0.68 4.75
N LEU A 59 1.82 -0.71 4.84
CA LEU A 59 1.10 -0.30 6.05
C LEU A 59 1.49 -1.18 7.26
N GLY A 60 1.54 -2.49 7.06
CA GLY A 60 1.96 -3.46 8.08
C GLY A 60 3.38 -3.20 8.57
N LEU A 61 4.32 -2.96 7.64
CA LEU A 61 5.71 -2.64 7.96
C LEU A 61 5.84 -1.35 8.78
N VAL A 62 5.09 -0.31 8.42
CA VAL A 62 5.06 0.96 9.17
C VAL A 62 4.51 0.77 10.59
N ILE A 63 3.49 -0.07 10.77
CA ILE A 63 2.94 -0.38 12.09
C ILE A 63 3.94 -1.21 12.91
N ALA A 64 4.56 -2.22 12.30
CA ALA A 64 5.53 -3.09 12.96
C ALA A 64 6.76 -2.31 13.43
N THR A 65 7.34 -1.47 12.57
CA THR A 65 8.49 -0.61 12.91
C THR A 65 8.16 0.35 14.06
N LYS A 66 6.98 0.98 14.06
CA LYS A 66 6.55 1.84 15.19
C LYS A 66 6.38 1.07 16.50
N ARG A 67 5.82 -0.14 16.44
CA ARG A 67 5.66 -1.00 17.61
C ARG A 67 7.01 -1.43 18.17
N LEU A 68 7.94 -1.84 17.30
CA LEU A 68 9.30 -2.23 17.67
C LEU A 68 10.06 -1.06 18.29
N LEU A 69 10.04 0.12 17.66
CA LEU A 69 10.69 1.31 18.19
C LEU A 69 10.15 1.69 19.58
N LYS A 70 8.83 1.65 19.76
CA LYS A 70 8.21 1.91 21.07
C LYS A 70 8.58 0.86 22.12
N ARG A 71 8.83 -0.39 21.71
CA ARG A 71 9.26 -1.46 22.60
C ARG A 71 10.73 -1.30 23.01
N PHE A 72 11.60 -0.95 22.06
CA PHE A 72 13.01 -0.65 22.32
C PHE A 72 13.19 0.54 23.27
N LEU A 73 12.46 1.64 23.04
CA LEU A 73 12.53 2.81 23.92
C LEU A 73 12.10 2.49 25.36
N ARG A 74 11.06 1.67 25.53
CA ARG A 74 10.67 1.22 26.88
C ARG A 74 11.74 0.38 27.56
N LEU A 75 12.38 -0.52 26.81
CA LEU A 75 13.44 -1.35 27.35
C LEU A 75 14.67 -0.52 27.77
N SER A 76 14.98 0.56 27.05
CA SER A 76 16.09 1.45 27.44
C SER A 76 15.78 2.27 28.70
N ASP A 77 14.51 2.64 28.92
CA ASP A 77 14.10 3.34 30.14
C ASP A 77 14.16 2.41 31.37
N ASP A 78 13.78 1.14 31.24
CA ASP A 78 13.90 0.14 32.35
C ASP A 78 15.36 -0.15 32.75
N LEU A 79 16.32 0.10 31.86
CA LEU A 79 17.74 -0.17 32.11
C LEU A 79 18.48 0.99 32.80
N ARG A 80 17.84 2.15 32.95
CA ARG A 80 18.43 3.37 33.50
C ARG A 80 17.89 3.65 34.90
#